data_AF-A0A9P7KDG2-F1
#
_entry.id   AF-A0A9P7KDG2-F1
#
_cell.length_a   1.000
_cell.length_b   1.000
_cell.length_c   1.000
_cell.angle_alpha   90.00
_cell.angle_beta   90.00
_cell.angle_gamma   90.00
#
_symmetry.space_group_name_H-M   'P 1'
#
loop_
_entity.id
_entity.type
_entity.pdbx_description
1 polymer ?
#
loop_
_entity_poly.entity_id
_entity_poly.type
_entity_poly.pdbx_seq_one_letter_code
_entity_poly.pdbx_strand_id
1 'polypeptide(L)'
;MLSRRFVPQLNQTLKSFARAASSSASAPAKPQAAPPAAAQAPNYPTTWSANQQPRPAAGANPRFEQTAMELQPNPLNAMELIANEPVRLVDGRKAVCDGGA
;
A
#
# COMPACT_ATOMS: atom_id res chain seq x y z
N MET A 1 80.32 -8.46 -29.90
CA MET A 1 80.74 -7.32 -29.06
C MET A 1 79.57 -6.34 -28.96
N LEU A 2 79.21 -6.00 -27.72
CA LEU A 2 78.63 -4.73 -27.23
C LEU A 2 77.45 -4.11 -28.01
N SER A 3 76.33 -3.70 -27.43
CA SER A 3 75.97 -3.49 -26.03
C SER A 3 74.47 -3.24 -25.99
N ARG A 4 73.85 -3.70 -24.92
CA ARG A 4 72.48 -3.36 -24.50
C ARG A 4 72.35 -1.84 -24.34
N ARG A 5 71.25 -1.27 -24.82
CA ARG A 5 70.69 -0.04 -24.26
C ARG A 5 69.24 -0.29 -23.87
N PHE A 6 69.07 -0.55 -22.58
CA PHE A 6 67.82 -0.37 -21.86
C PHE A 6 67.48 1.13 -21.85
N VAL A 7 66.23 1.48 -22.16
CA VAL A 7 65.64 2.79 -21.83
C VAL A 7 64.25 2.53 -21.24
N PRO A 8 63.88 3.19 -20.12
CA PRO A 8 62.87 2.71 -19.19
C PRO A 8 61.42 2.99 -19.62
N GLN A 9 60.53 2.11 -19.14
CA GLN A 9 59.10 2.35 -18.97
C GLN A 9 58.84 3.66 -18.20
N LEU A 10 57.98 4.53 -18.73
CA LEU A 10 57.12 5.50 -18.03
C LEU A 10 56.33 6.18 -19.16
N ASN A 11 55.05 5.94 -19.42
CA ASN A 11 53.92 6.08 -18.51
C ASN A 11 52.73 5.32 -19.10
N GLN A 12 52.34 4.20 -18.49
CA GLN A 12 50.98 3.71 -18.61
C GLN A 12 50.13 4.61 -17.71
N THR A 13 49.67 5.74 -18.24
CA THR A 13 48.60 6.51 -17.59
C THR A 13 47.32 5.71 -17.74
N LEU A 14 47.14 4.78 -16.80
CA LEU A 14 45.84 4.22 -16.45
C LEU A 14 44.91 5.39 -16.17
N LYS A 15 44.15 5.82 -17.19
CA LYS A 15 42.86 6.47 -16.96
C LYS A 15 41.93 5.37 -16.50
N SER A 16 42.14 4.92 -15.27
CA SER A 16 41.11 4.33 -14.45
C SER A 16 40.02 5.39 -14.36
N PHE A 17 39.07 5.33 -15.28
CA PHE A 17 37.75 5.85 -15.01
C PHE A 17 37.25 5.08 -13.80
N ALA A 18 37.49 5.64 -12.61
CA ALA A 18 36.73 5.30 -11.45
C ALA A 18 35.30 5.70 -11.77
N ARG A 19 34.56 4.77 -12.40
CA ARG A 19 33.11 4.79 -12.31
C ARG A 19 32.84 4.59 -10.84
N ALA A 20 32.69 5.69 -10.11
CA ALA A 20 32.12 5.69 -8.79
C ALA A 20 30.71 5.10 -8.97
N ALA A 21 30.63 3.78 -8.90
CA ALA A 21 29.39 3.09 -8.68
C ALA A 21 28.99 3.48 -7.26
N SER A 22 28.31 4.63 -7.12
CA SER A 22 27.34 4.82 -6.06
C SER A 22 26.24 3.80 -6.30
N SER A 23 26.59 2.53 -6.06
CA SER A 23 25.65 1.49 -5.77
C SER A 23 25.25 1.77 -4.34
N SER A 24 24.30 2.70 -4.17
CA SER A 24 23.36 2.59 -3.08
C SER A 24 22.68 1.25 -3.27
N ALA A 25 23.32 0.18 -2.82
CA ALA A 25 22.69 -1.12 -2.71
C ALA A 25 21.50 -0.88 -1.81
N SER A 26 20.31 -0.80 -2.40
CA SER A 26 19.07 -0.90 -1.65
C SER A 26 19.17 -2.23 -0.93
N ALA A 27 19.43 -2.18 0.38
CA ALA A 27 19.34 -3.36 1.21
C ALA A 27 18.01 -4.05 0.88
N PRO A 28 17.98 -5.38 0.70
CA PRO A 28 16.71 -6.07 0.51
C PRO A 28 15.83 -5.69 1.69
N ALA A 29 14.72 -5.01 1.42
CA ALA A 29 13.79 -4.59 2.45
C ALA A 29 13.41 -5.85 3.23
N LYS A 30 13.69 -5.87 4.54
CA LYS A 30 13.19 -6.92 5.43
C LYS A 30 11.68 -7.07 5.15
N PRO A 31 11.12 -8.29 5.12
CA PRO A 31 9.67 -8.46 5.07
C PRO A 31 9.09 -7.70 6.25
N GLN A 32 8.52 -6.54 5.98
CA GLN A 32 7.89 -5.72 6.99
C GLN A 32 6.66 -6.49 7.43
N ALA A 33 6.50 -6.73 8.73
CA ALA A 33 5.38 -7.47 9.26
C ALA A 33 4.08 -6.89 8.66
N ALA A 34 3.22 -7.76 8.13
CA ALA A 34 1.99 -7.34 7.49
C ALA A 34 1.23 -6.43 8.46
N PRO A 35 0.85 -5.21 8.04
CA PRO A 35 0.11 -4.32 8.92
C PRO A 35 -1.18 -5.01 9.36
N PRO A 36 -1.68 -4.72 10.59
CA PRO A 36 -2.91 -5.32 11.09
C PRO A 36 -4.05 -5.08 10.10
N ALA A 37 -4.92 -6.07 9.95
CA ALA A 37 -6.08 -5.98 9.07
C ALA A 37 -6.92 -4.75 9.44
N ALA A 38 -7.11 -3.83 8.49
CA ALA A 38 -7.91 -2.64 8.70
C ALA A 38 -9.39 -3.03 8.82
N ALA A 39 -10.13 -2.29 9.66
CA ALA A 39 -11.58 -2.42 9.78
C ALA A 39 -12.26 -2.27 8.40
N GLN A 40 -13.33 -3.05 8.18
CA GLN A 40 -14.08 -3.05 6.91
C GLN A 40 -14.66 -1.66 6.59
N ALA A 41 -15.18 -0.97 7.59
CA ALA A 41 -15.61 0.42 7.56
C ALA A 41 -15.28 1.10 8.91
N PRO A 42 -15.22 2.45 9.00
CA PRO A 42 -14.89 3.13 10.26
C PRO A 42 -15.83 2.82 11.43
N ASN A 43 -17.12 2.60 11.14
CA ASN A 43 -18.18 2.32 12.10
C ASN A 43 -18.58 0.84 12.15
N TYR A 44 -18.00 -0.03 11.32
CA TYR A 44 -18.36 -1.45 11.28
C TYR A 44 -17.14 -2.30 10.88
N PRO A 45 -16.53 -3.05 11.82
CA PRO A 45 -15.22 -3.66 11.60
C PRO A 45 -15.24 -4.92 10.75
N THR A 46 -16.34 -5.68 10.74
CA THR A 46 -16.44 -6.99 10.11
C THR A 46 -17.12 -6.92 8.73
N THR A 47 -17.05 -8.03 7.98
CA THR A 47 -17.86 -8.19 6.75
C THR A 47 -19.33 -8.42 7.10
N TRP A 48 -20.24 -8.03 6.20
CA TRP A 48 -21.70 -8.11 6.37
C TRP A 48 -22.40 -8.90 5.25
N SER A 49 -21.64 -9.60 4.40
CA SER A 49 -22.20 -10.61 3.50
C SER A 49 -21.25 -11.79 3.33
N ALA A 50 -21.80 -12.97 3.01
CA ALA A 50 -21.04 -14.21 2.91
C ALA A 50 -19.93 -14.19 1.85
N ASN A 51 -20.13 -13.43 0.77
CA ASN A 51 -19.20 -13.33 -0.34
C ASN A 51 -18.33 -12.06 -0.28
N GLN A 52 -18.49 -11.22 0.74
CA GLN A 52 -17.70 -10.00 0.88
C GLN A 52 -16.26 -10.34 1.29
N GLN A 53 -15.31 -9.80 0.55
CA GLN A 53 -13.91 -9.89 0.94
C GLN A 53 -13.60 -8.88 2.06
N PRO A 54 -12.77 -9.28 3.04
CA PRO A 54 -12.27 -8.34 4.03
C PRO A 54 -11.41 -7.27 3.36
N ARG A 55 -11.33 -6.11 3.99
CA ARG A 55 -10.55 -4.98 3.48
C ARG A 55 -9.08 -5.39 3.33
N PRO A 56 -8.46 -5.12 2.16
CA PRO A 56 -7.06 -5.47 1.95
C PRO A 56 -6.15 -4.63 2.87
N ALA A 57 -5.17 -5.29 3.47
CA ALA A 57 -4.07 -4.64 4.16
C ALA A 57 -3.10 -3.99 3.14
N ALA A 58 -2.26 -3.07 3.60
CA ALA A 58 -1.20 -2.53 2.76
C ALA A 58 -0.25 -3.67 2.33
N GLY A 59 0.12 -3.71 1.05
CA GLY A 59 0.95 -4.78 0.50
C GLY A 59 0.23 -6.13 0.27
N ALA A 60 -1.10 -6.21 0.43
CA ALA A 60 -1.86 -7.43 0.11
C ALA A 60 -1.86 -7.79 -1.39
N ASN A 61 -1.54 -6.83 -2.27
CA ASN A 61 -1.43 -7.01 -3.72
C ASN A 61 -0.31 -6.08 -4.23
N PRO A 62 0.44 -6.46 -5.29
CA PRO A 62 1.42 -5.57 -5.93
C PRO A 62 0.87 -4.19 -6.30
N ARG A 63 -0.44 -4.08 -6.59
CA ARG A 63 -1.12 -2.82 -6.87
C ARG A 63 -1.23 -1.87 -5.66
N PHE A 64 -1.16 -2.41 -4.45
CA PHE A 64 -1.18 -1.64 -3.20
C PHE A 64 0.23 -1.35 -2.67
N GLU A 65 1.29 -1.80 -3.37
CA GLU A 65 2.66 -1.40 -3.03
C GLU A 65 2.80 0.11 -3.21
N GLN A 66 3.46 0.77 -2.26
CA GLN A 66 3.67 2.22 -2.26
C GLN A 66 2.37 3.06 -2.28
N THR A 67 1.21 2.45 -2.03
CA THR A 67 -0.07 3.14 -1.92
C THR A 67 -0.30 3.56 -0.47
N ALA A 68 -0.63 4.83 -0.23
CA ALA A 68 -1.07 5.31 1.07
C ALA A 68 -2.50 4.82 1.36
N MET A 69 -2.62 3.72 2.10
CA MET A 69 -3.92 3.07 2.40
C MET A 69 -4.89 3.94 3.21
N GLU A 70 -4.35 4.88 4.00
CA GLU A 70 -5.13 5.80 4.84
C GLU A 70 -5.97 6.79 4.01
N LEU A 71 -5.52 7.09 2.79
CA LEU A 71 -6.18 8.03 1.88
C LEU A 71 -7.11 7.32 0.88
N GLN A 72 -7.16 5.98 0.92
CA GLN A 72 -8.07 5.23 0.06
C GLN A 72 -9.52 5.39 0.56
N PRO A 73 -10.51 5.37 -0.34
CA PRO A 73 -11.91 5.49 0.03
C PRO A 73 -12.31 4.48 1.11
N ASN A 74 -12.87 4.98 2.21
CA ASN A 74 -13.33 4.18 3.34
C ASN A 74 -14.65 4.76 3.88
N PRO A 75 -15.76 4.60 3.13
CA PRO A 75 -17.05 5.15 3.54
C PRO A 75 -17.61 4.46 4.78
N LEU A 76 -18.54 5.12 5.46
CA LEU A 76 -19.29 4.54 6.56
C LEU A 76 -20.19 3.40 6.06
N ASN A 77 -20.36 2.38 6.90
CA ASN A 77 -21.29 1.30 6.67
C ASN A 77 -22.73 1.78 6.88
N ALA A 78 -23.57 1.60 5.86
CA ALA A 78 -24.97 2.02 5.89
C ALA A 78 -25.88 1.16 6.79
N MET A 79 -25.54 -0.12 7.00
CA MET A 79 -26.30 -1.01 7.90
C MET A 79 -26.23 -0.52 9.35
N GLU A 80 -25.04 -0.10 9.79
CA GLU A 80 -24.85 0.49 11.10
C GLU A 80 -25.57 1.84 11.21
N LEU A 81 -25.55 2.66 10.16
CA LEU A 81 -26.26 3.93 10.16
C LEU A 81 -27.78 3.73 10.28
N ILE A 82 -28.37 2.81 9.51
CA ILE A 82 -29.82 2.55 9.58
C ILE A 82 -30.22 1.83 10.87
N ALA A 83 -29.34 1.03 11.47
CA ALA A 83 -29.58 0.42 12.78
C ALA A 83 -29.74 1.46 13.90
N ASN A 84 -29.17 2.65 13.72
CA ASN A 84 -29.32 3.79 14.62
C ASN A 84 -30.58 4.63 14.32
N GLU A 85 -31.33 4.36 13.24
CA GLU A 85 -32.59 5.04 12.97
C GLU A 85 -33.70 4.53 13.90
N PRO A 86 -34.46 5.42 14.56
CA PRO A 86 -35.58 5.01 15.39
C PRO A 86 -36.74 4.46 14.56
N VAL A 87 -37.41 3.43 15.09
CA VAL A 87 -38.68 2.93 14.53
C VAL A 87 -39.75 4.01 14.65
N ARG A 88 -40.40 4.34 13.51
CA ARG A 88 -41.48 5.33 13.45
C ARG A 88 -42.83 4.64 13.63
N LEU A 89 -43.64 5.14 14.57
CA LEU A 89 -44.98 4.63 14.83
C LEU A 89 -46.01 5.40 13.99
N VAL A 90 -47.02 4.69 13.47
CA VAL A 90 -48.13 5.28 12.70
C VAL A 90 -49.46 4.99 13.39
N ASP A 91 -50.36 5.96 13.37
CA ASP A 91 -51.74 5.78 13.85
C ASP A 91 -52.61 5.20 12.72
N GLY A 92 -52.54 3.89 12.56
CA GLY A 92 -53.26 3.17 11.52
C GLY A 92 -52.71 1.78 11.25
N ARG A 93 -53.38 1.04 10.36
CA ARG A 93 -53.00 -0.33 9.99
C ARG A 93 -51.94 -0.43 8.88
N LYS A 94 -51.57 0.67 8.24
CA LYS A 94 -50.65 0.71 7.10
C LYS A 94 -49.63 1.82 7.30
N ALA A 95 -48.35 1.49 7.14
CA ALA A 95 -47.27 2.46 6.99
C ALA A 95 -46.93 2.60 5.50
N VAL A 96 -46.63 3.82 5.05
CA VAL A 96 -46.20 4.13 3.68
C VAL A 96 -44.85 4.83 3.76
N CYS A 97 -43.92 4.42 2.90
CA CYS A 97 -42.59 5.02 2.76
C CYS A 97 -42.39 5.40 1.29
N ASP A 98 -42.04 6.67 1.05
CA ASP A 98 -41.72 7.23 -0.27
C ASP A 98 -40.22 7.54 -0.43
N GLY A 99 -39.42 7.30 0.62
CA GLY A 99 -37.99 7.64 0.63
C GLY A 99 -37.69 9.12 0.83
N GLY A 100 -38.68 9.95 1.22
CA GLY A 100 -38.50 11.38 1.48
C GLY A 100 -38.65 12.28 0.24
N ALA A 101 -39.62 11.95 -0.62
CA ALA A 101 -39.97 12.74 -1.80
C ALA A 101 -40.73 14.03 -1.46
#